data_AF-A0A940QNB6-F1
#
_entry.id   AF-A0A940QNB6-F1
#
_cell.length_a   1.000
_cell.length_b   1.000
_cell.length_c   1.000
_cell.angle_alpha   90.00
_cell.angle_beta   90.00
_cell.angle_gamma   90.00
#
_symmetry.space_group_name_H-M   'P 1'
#
loop_
_entity.id
_entity.type
_entity.pdbx_description
1 polymer ?
#
loop_
_entity_poly.entity_id
_entity_poly.type
_entity_poly.pdbx_seq_one_letter_code
_entity_poly.pdbx_strand_id
1 'polypeptide(L)'
;MKIKRRFNSGVSFLSAFILFVSGIFSVPDRVSADAGADMDEFVRNYENFCEVHIRTRAGEELSSHNADTPLFSASLIKLPYAVFVCQELSAGKRSLDDTFVYTSDWWHKGSGIIRHGDEGTEYTIRDLLDYMLRYSDNVAYDVLVYYFGTDGFNSMMKEWGYDVRLGTPSPRWPDITALYMYDSMKEMALHAKDGEAWKTAWDALCGSTDIVSRSVLSDGKNEVAAKYGQFQYVYHECSYVSGDVPYIFTVFTKATHGTYVDEDFIDEDFVSKAAGLAENIVKEYKAALPVYGDINADGNVSAEDLVMLGKYLLMRENISFPEPETADVNRDGCINVLDHLRIMKMLIFKN
;
A
#
# COMPACT_ATOMS: atom_id res chain seq x y z
N MET A 1 17.44 58.04 -51.14
CA MET A 1 18.16 58.79 -50.10
C MET A 1 18.01 58.01 -48.78
N LYS A 2 19.12 57.50 -48.25
CA LYS A 2 19.22 56.72 -47.01
C LYS A 2 18.93 57.62 -45.81
N ILE A 3 18.08 57.21 -44.86
CA ILE A 3 18.32 57.45 -43.42
C ILE A 3 17.92 56.21 -42.62
N LYS A 4 18.92 55.70 -41.90
CA LYS A 4 18.90 54.58 -40.95
C LYS A 4 18.19 55.00 -39.66
N ARG A 5 17.43 54.09 -39.03
CA ARG A 5 17.45 53.95 -37.57
C ARG A 5 17.63 52.49 -37.19
N ARG A 6 18.72 52.28 -36.43
CA ARG A 6 19.12 51.07 -35.72
C ARG A 6 18.09 50.74 -34.64
N PHE A 7 17.78 49.47 -34.45
CA PHE A 7 17.83 48.83 -33.13
C PHE A 7 18.46 47.45 -33.29
N ASN A 8 19.46 47.22 -32.46
CA ASN A 8 20.27 46.01 -32.38
C ASN A 8 19.88 45.26 -31.09
N SER A 9 20.42 44.05 -30.94
CA SER A 9 20.34 43.09 -29.84
C SER A 9 18.96 42.43 -29.69
N GLY A 10 18.75 41.17 -30.08
CA GLY A 10 19.65 40.02 -30.00
C GLY A 10 19.29 39.22 -28.76
N VAL A 11 18.27 38.36 -28.87
CA VAL A 11 18.00 37.30 -27.91
C VAL A 11 18.00 36.01 -28.70
N SER A 12 19.15 35.34 -28.66
CA SER A 12 19.31 33.96 -29.10
C SER A 12 18.57 33.06 -28.12
N PHE A 13 17.42 32.51 -28.53
CA PHE A 13 16.79 31.40 -27.81
C PHE A 13 17.70 30.17 -27.98
N LEU A 14 18.56 29.93 -26.99
CA LEU A 14 19.28 28.67 -26.86
C LEU A 14 18.29 27.67 -26.28
N SER A 15 17.79 26.78 -27.13
CA SER A 15 16.94 25.65 -26.74
C SER A 15 17.74 24.72 -25.84
N ALA A 16 17.53 24.81 -24.52
CA ALA A 16 18.04 23.81 -23.58
C ALA A 16 17.26 22.51 -23.81
N PHE A 17 17.90 21.55 -24.45
CA PHE A 17 17.47 20.15 -24.48
C PHE A 17 17.56 19.63 -23.03
N ILE A 18 16.43 19.59 -22.33
CA ILE A 18 16.31 18.82 -21.09
C ILE A 18 16.26 17.36 -21.52
N LEU A 19 17.40 16.69 -21.46
CA LEU A 19 17.45 15.23 -21.46
C LEU A 19 16.85 14.78 -20.13
N PHE A 20 15.55 14.50 -20.13
CA PHE A 20 14.95 13.61 -19.15
C PHE A 20 15.57 12.23 -19.40
N VAL A 21 16.64 11.91 -18.68
CA VAL A 21 17.00 10.51 -18.49
C VAL A 21 15.97 9.98 -17.50
N SER A 22 14.84 9.51 -18.03
CA SER A 22 13.97 8.61 -17.30
C SER A 22 14.76 7.32 -17.06
N GLY A 23 15.51 7.30 -15.96
CA GLY A 23 15.99 6.07 -15.37
C GLY A 23 14.76 5.27 -14.97
N ILE A 24 14.33 4.36 -15.83
CA ILE A 24 13.58 3.19 -15.41
C ILE A 24 14.58 2.40 -14.57
N PHE A 25 14.69 2.73 -13.30
CA PHE A 25 15.23 1.80 -12.33
C PHE A 25 14.18 0.71 -12.20
N SER A 26 14.39 -0.39 -12.91
CA SER A 26 13.81 -1.66 -12.50
C SER A 26 14.11 -1.86 -11.01
N VAL A 27 13.16 -2.38 -10.26
CA VAL A 27 13.24 -2.50 -8.79
C VAL A 27 14.21 -3.58 -8.23
N PRO A 28 15.15 -4.26 -8.93
CA PRO A 28 16.02 -5.22 -8.24
C PRO A 28 17.19 -4.66 -7.40
N ASP A 29 17.75 -3.48 -7.69
CA ASP A 29 19.13 -3.18 -7.22
C ASP A 29 19.26 -2.81 -5.72
N ARG A 30 18.17 -2.72 -4.96
CA ARG A 30 18.19 -2.27 -3.54
C ARG A 30 17.87 -3.36 -2.51
N VAL A 31 17.33 -4.50 -2.93
CA VAL A 31 17.17 -5.67 -2.04
C VAL A 31 18.36 -6.59 -2.30
N SER A 32 18.95 -7.18 -1.26
CA SER A 32 20.06 -8.10 -1.51
C SER A 32 19.57 -9.31 -2.31
N ALA A 33 20.48 -9.91 -3.09
CA ALA A 33 20.18 -11.16 -3.78
C ALA A 33 19.77 -12.28 -2.80
N ASP A 34 20.26 -12.23 -1.55
CA ASP A 34 20.03 -13.25 -0.53
C ASP A 34 18.61 -13.17 0.05
N ALA A 35 18.12 -12.00 0.47
CA ALA A 35 16.76 -11.87 1.03
C ALA A 35 15.67 -12.13 -0.02
N GLY A 36 15.91 -11.73 -1.27
CA GLY A 36 15.04 -12.14 -2.39
C GLY A 36 15.04 -13.66 -2.57
N ALA A 37 16.23 -14.28 -2.60
CA ALA A 37 16.36 -15.73 -2.78
C ALA A 37 15.70 -16.55 -1.66
N ASP A 38 15.72 -16.07 -0.41
CA ASP A 38 15.05 -16.73 0.71
C ASP A 38 13.52 -16.79 0.50
N MET A 39 12.90 -15.69 0.03
CA MET A 39 11.48 -15.67 -0.31
C MET A 39 11.20 -16.60 -1.50
N ASP A 40 11.99 -16.51 -2.57
CA ASP A 40 11.86 -17.34 -3.77
C ASP A 40 11.94 -18.83 -3.43
N GLU A 41 12.88 -19.24 -2.58
CA GLU A 41 13.02 -20.61 -2.11
C GLU A 41 11.84 -21.04 -1.24
N PHE A 42 11.40 -20.17 -0.34
CA PHE A 42 10.28 -20.44 0.55
C PHE A 42 8.98 -20.69 -0.23
N VAL A 43 8.59 -19.80 -1.14
CA VAL A 43 7.35 -19.95 -1.93
C VAL A 43 7.42 -21.12 -2.91
N ARG A 44 8.60 -21.41 -3.47
CA ARG A 44 8.79 -22.52 -4.43
C ARG A 44 8.67 -23.89 -3.77
N ASN A 45 9.00 -24.00 -2.48
CA ASN A 45 8.89 -25.23 -1.70
C ASN A 45 7.50 -25.40 -1.04
N TYR A 46 6.60 -24.42 -1.20
CA TYR A 46 5.25 -24.53 -0.68
C TYR A 46 4.40 -25.47 -1.53
N GLU A 47 3.81 -26.50 -0.91
CA GLU A 47 3.07 -27.54 -1.62
C GLU A 47 1.70 -27.07 -2.16
N ASN A 48 1.14 -26.05 -1.53
CA ASN A 48 -0.10 -25.42 -1.95
C ASN A 48 0.19 -24.26 -2.90
N PHE A 49 -0.84 -23.79 -3.62
CA PHE A 49 -0.67 -22.60 -4.43
C PHE A 49 -0.53 -21.38 -3.52
N CYS A 50 0.41 -20.48 -3.84
CA CYS A 50 0.52 -19.18 -3.20
C CYS A 50 0.84 -18.05 -4.18
N GLU A 51 0.49 -16.85 -3.75
CA GLU A 51 0.91 -15.57 -4.30
C GLU A 51 1.43 -14.73 -3.14
N VAL A 52 2.58 -14.07 -3.31
CA VAL A 52 3.15 -13.16 -2.31
C VAL A 52 3.59 -11.90 -3.02
N HIS A 53 3.16 -10.74 -2.54
CA HIS A 53 3.50 -9.44 -3.11
C HIS A 53 3.86 -8.46 -2.02
N ILE A 54 5.01 -7.81 -2.16
CA ILE A 54 5.54 -6.82 -1.23
C ILE A 54 5.85 -5.57 -2.02
N ARG A 55 5.19 -4.46 -1.68
CA ARG A 55 5.37 -3.18 -2.36
C ARG A 55 5.36 -2.04 -1.38
N THR A 56 6.29 -1.09 -1.51
CA THR A 56 6.24 0.13 -0.71
C THR A 56 4.95 0.90 -1.01
N ARG A 57 4.45 1.69 -0.06
CA ARG A 57 3.26 2.55 -0.30
C ARG A 57 3.47 3.50 -1.49
N ALA A 58 4.73 3.86 -1.76
CA ALA A 58 5.11 4.71 -2.89
C ALA A 58 5.03 4.01 -4.26
N GLY A 59 4.98 2.67 -4.31
CA GLY A 59 4.86 1.90 -5.55
C GLY A 59 6.11 1.14 -5.97
N GLU A 60 7.14 1.08 -5.14
CA GLU A 60 8.33 0.27 -5.43
C GLU A 60 8.06 -1.19 -5.06
N GLU A 61 8.08 -2.08 -6.05
CA GLU A 61 7.87 -3.52 -5.87
C GLU A 61 9.13 -4.21 -5.35
N LEU A 62 9.09 -4.70 -4.11
CA LEU A 62 10.26 -5.28 -3.45
C LEU A 62 10.39 -6.79 -3.68
N SER A 63 9.26 -7.49 -3.83
CA SER A 63 9.21 -8.91 -4.18
C SER A 63 7.81 -9.25 -4.69
N SER A 64 7.74 -10.17 -5.66
CA SER A 64 6.51 -10.52 -6.36
C SER A 64 6.56 -11.96 -6.86
N HIS A 65 5.60 -12.77 -6.40
CA HIS A 65 5.42 -14.16 -6.80
C HIS A 65 3.98 -14.39 -7.20
N ASN A 66 3.76 -14.75 -8.47
CA ASN A 66 2.45 -15.01 -9.07
C ASN A 66 1.45 -13.83 -9.02
N ALA A 67 1.91 -12.59 -8.76
CA ALA A 67 1.07 -11.43 -8.42
C ALA A 67 -0.01 -11.02 -9.45
N ASP A 68 0.12 -11.49 -10.69
CA ASP A 68 -0.83 -11.23 -11.78
C ASP A 68 -1.90 -12.32 -11.93
N THR A 69 -1.90 -13.35 -11.07
CA THR A 69 -2.82 -14.49 -11.17
C THR A 69 -4.15 -14.14 -10.51
N PRO A 70 -5.29 -14.11 -11.24
CA PRO A 70 -6.57 -13.91 -10.60
C PRO A 70 -6.95 -15.11 -9.72
N LEU A 71 -7.31 -14.83 -8.47
CA LEU A 71 -7.70 -15.83 -7.49
C LEU A 71 -9.03 -15.46 -6.84
N PHE A 72 -9.81 -16.49 -6.50
CA PHE A 72 -11.08 -16.36 -5.83
C PHE A 72 -10.96 -15.53 -4.54
N SER A 73 -11.53 -14.34 -4.54
CA SER A 73 -11.28 -13.33 -3.49
C SER A 73 -11.67 -13.74 -2.07
N ALA A 74 -12.64 -14.64 -1.92
CA ALA A 74 -13.38 -14.79 -0.68
C ALA A 74 -13.82 -13.40 -0.14
N SER A 75 -13.69 -13.15 1.16
CA SER A 75 -14.05 -11.85 1.76
C SER A 75 -13.04 -10.73 1.52
N LEU A 76 -11.94 -10.96 0.79
CA LEU A 76 -10.92 -9.94 0.56
C LEU A 76 -11.47 -8.78 -0.31
N ILE A 77 -12.46 -9.06 -1.18
CA ILE A 77 -13.20 -8.06 -1.98
C ILE A 77 -13.85 -6.93 -1.15
N LYS A 78 -14.08 -7.15 0.15
CA LYS A 78 -14.66 -6.14 1.04
C LYS A 78 -13.74 -4.93 1.22
N LEU A 79 -12.43 -5.09 1.08
CA LEU A 79 -11.48 -3.97 1.15
C LEU A 79 -11.72 -2.96 0.02
N PRO A 80 -11.64 -3.34 -1.27
CA PRO A 80 -11.92 -2.39 -2.34
C PRO A 80 -13.37 -1.92 -2.38
N TYR A 81 -14.33 -2.76 -1.97
CA TYR A 81 -15.70 -2.30 -1.85
C TYR A 81 -15.84 -1.19 -0.78
N ALA A 82 -15.08 -1.28 0.32
CA ALA A 82 -15.02 -0.23 1.32
C ALA A 82 -14.39 1.07 0.78
N VAL A 83 -13.40 1.00 -0.13
CA VAL A 83 -12.85 2.20 -0.81
C VAL A 83 -13.99 2.93 -1.52
N PHE A 84 -14.76 2.20 -2.33
CA PHE A 84 -15.93 2.73 -3.03
C PHE A 84 -16.95 3.33 -2.05
N VAL A 85 -17.32 2.61 -0.99
CA VAL A 85 -18.27 3.12 0.02
C VAL A 85 -17.76 4.41 0.69
N CYS A 86 -16.47 4.49 1.02
CA CYS A 86 -15.90 5.70 1.61
C CYS A 86 -15.92 6.90 0.65
N GLN A 87 -15.70 6.68 -0.65
CA GLN A 87 -15.84 7.72 -1.68
C GLN A 87 -17.29 8.21 -1.79
N GLU A 88 -18.26 7.30 -1.81
CA GLU A 88 -19.69 7.64 -1.91
C GLU A 88 -20.20 8.40 -0.67
N LEU A 89 -19.75 7.99 0.53
CA LEU A 89 -20.03 8.68 1.79
C LEU A 89 -19.41 10.08 1.80
N SER A 90 -18.15 10.21 1.35
CA SER A 90 -17.47 11.51 1.24
C SER A 90 -18.14 12.45 0.22
N ALA A 91 -18.74 11.88 -0.83
CA ALA A 91 -19.55 12.60 -1.81
C ALA A 91 -20.96 12.96 -1.30
N GLY A 92 -21.32 12.58 -0.07
CA GLY A 92 -22.60 12.90 0.54
C GLY A 92 -23.79 12.13 -0.04
N LYS A 93 -23.57 11.00 -0.71
CA LYS A 93 -24.67 10.19 -1.29
C LYS A 93 -25.51 9.49 -0.21
N ARG A 94 -24.91 9.20 0.95
CA ARG A 94 -25.54 8.67 2.16
C ARG A 94 -24.84 9.22 3.41
N SER A 95 -25.46 9.08 4.56
CA SER A 95 -24.87 9.44 5.86
C SER A 95 -24.32 8.20 6.57
N LEU A 96 -23.24 8.38 7.34
CA LEU A 96 -22.77 7.35 8.29
C LEU A 96 -23.82 7.01 9.35
N ASP A 97 -24.74 7.94 9.62
CA ASP A 97 -25.81 7.80 10.61
C ASP A 97 -27.10 7.20 10.02
N ASP A 98 -27.14 6.92 8.71
CA ASP A 98 -28.26 6.18 8.12
C ASP A 98 -28.33 4.78 8.75
N THR A 99 -29.54 4.28 9.03
CA THR A 99 -29.73 3.04 9.80
C THR A 99 -30.31 1.89 8.99
N PHE A 100 -30.00 0.70 9.45
CA PHE A 100 -30.48 -0.59 8.98
C PHE A 100 -31.02 -1.39 10.17
N VAL A 101 -32.21 -1.98 10.02
CA VAL A 101 -32.82 -2.86 11.04
C VAL A 101 -32.63 -4.31 10.61
N TYR A 102 -31.96 -5.09 11.44
CA TYR A 102 -31.70 -6.51 11.18
C TYR A 102 -32.97 -7.36 11.30
N THR A 103 -33.21 -8.21 10.29
CA THR A 103 -34.22 -9.27 10.32
C THR A 103 -33.60 -10.59 9.89
N SER A 104 -34.23 -11.72 10.21
CA SER A 104 -33.70 -13.05 9.86
C SER A 104 -33.55 -13.26 8.35
N ASP A 105 -34.26 -12.50 7.52
CA ASP A 105 -34.16 -12.54 6.06
C ASP A 105 -32.78 -12.10 5.55
N TRP A 106 -32.05 -11.32 6.35
CA TRP A 106 -30.68 -10.89 6.06
C TRP A 106 -29.61 -11.86 6.58
N TRP A 107 -30.00 -12.96 7.24
CA TRP A 107 -29.04 -13.92 7.77
C TRP A 107 -28.15 -14.51 6.65
N HIS A 108 -26.85 -14.57 6.91
CA HIS A 108 -25.88 -15.13 5.97
C HIS A 108 -24.87 -16.06 6.69
N LYS A 109 -24.54 -17.21 6.07
CA LYS A 109 -23.50 -18.14 6.57
C LYS A 109 -22.09 -17.50 6.50
N GLY A 110 -21.11 -17.98 7.26
CA GLY A 110 -19.71 -17.51 7.20
C GLY A 110 -19.34 -16.49 8.27
N SER A 111 -18.40 -15.59 8.03
CA SER A 111 -17.95 -14.62 9.04
C SER A 111 -18.99 -13.53 9.35
N GLY A 112 -18.92 -12.97 10.56
CA GLY A 112 -19.76 -11.86 11.00
C GLY A 112 -20.46 -12.09 12.35
N ILE A 113 -20.75 -10.98 13.01
CA ILE A 113 -21.40 -10.93 14.32
C ILE A 113 -22.88 -10.53 14.21
N ILE A 114 -23.30 -9.79 13.17
CA ILE A 114 -24.69 -9.32 13.01
C ILE A 114 -25.66 -10.49 12.91
N ARG A 115 -25.27 -11.58 12.24
CA ARG A 115 -26.09 -12.80 12.10
C ARG A 115 -26.46 -13.47 13.43
N HIS A 116 -25.80 -13.09 14.53
CA HIS A 116 -26.04 -13.58 15.88
C HIS A 116 -26.82 -12.57 16.75
N GLY A 117 -27.12 -11.38 16.21
CA GLY A 117 -27.88 -10.34 16.90
C GLY A 117 -29.37 -10.62 16.91
N ASP A 118 -30.08 -9.94 17.82
CA ASP A 118 -31.52 -10.06 17.94
C ASP A 118 -32.24 -9.38 16.76
N GLU A 119 -33.37 -9.96 16.34
CA GLU A 119 -34.24 -9.36 15.33
C GLU A 119 -34.77 -8.00 15.81
N GLY A 120 -34.75 -7.01 14.93
CA GLY A 120 -35.09 -5.63 15.25
C GLY A 120 -33.91 -4.78 15.75
N THR A 121 -32.70 -5.35 15.89
CA THR A 121 -31.50 -4.57 16.22
C THR A 121 -31.19 -3.57 15.10
N GLU A 122 -30.97 -2.31 15.47
CA GLU A 122 -30.60 -1.24 14.54
C GLU A 122 -29.07 -1.09 14.48
N TYR A 123 -28.53 -0.99 13.26
CA TYR A 123 -27.12 -0.73 12.97
C TYR A 123 -27.01 0.48 12.05
N THR A 124 -26.07 1.38 12.32
CA THR A 124 -25.75 2.51 11.43
C THR A 124 -24.87 2.07 10.26
N ILE A 125 -24.80 2.85 9.17
CA ILE A 125 -23.81 2.61 8.10
C ILE A 125 -22.38 2.62 8.67
N ARG A 126 -22.11 3.41 9.71
CA ARG A 126 -20.84 3.36 10.44
C ARG A 126 -20.56 1.97 11.05
N ASP A 127 -21.54 1.39 11.73
CA ASP A 127 -21.42 0.05 12.31
C ASP A 127 -21.23 -1.01 11.22
N LEU A 128 -21.98 -0.91 10.12
CA LEU A 128 -21.86 -1.83 8.99
C LEU A 128 -20.47 -1.74 8.34
N LEU A 129 -19.94 -0.54 8.13
CA LEU A 129 -18.60 -0.34 7.58
C LEU A 129 -17.52 -0.90 8.51
N ASP A 130 -17.62 -0.62 9.83
CA ASP A 130 -16.69 -1.19 10.82
C ASP A 130 -16.78 -2.72 10.83
N TYR A 131 -17.97 -3.30 10.93
CA TYR A 131 -18.14 -4.74 11.08
C TYR A 131 -17.76 -5.51 9.81
N MET A 132 -18.02 -4.95 8.63
CA MET A 132 -17.60 -5.52 7.35
C MET A 132 -16.07 -5.69 7.28
N LEU A 133 -15.31 -4.73 7.80
CA LEU A 133 -13.85 -4.74 7.74
C LEU A 133 -13.22 -5.44 8.95
N ARG A 134 -13.75 -5.16 10.14
CA ARG A 134 -13.24 -5.66 11.42
C ARG A 134 -13.51 -7.15 11.61
N TYR A 135 -14.74 -7.58 11.40
CA TYR A 135 -15.18 -8.96 11.64
C TYR A 135 -15.47 -9.72 10.35
N SER A 136 -15.14 -9.12 9.20
CA SER A 136 -15.45 -9.68 7.88
C SER A 136 -16.95 -9.96 7.72
N ASP A 137 -17.83 -9.16 8.33
CA ASP A 137 -19.25 -9.47 8.46
C ASP A 137 -19.97 -9.54 7.09
N ASN A 138 -20.61 -10.67 6.82
CA ASN A 138 -21.32 -10.92 5.57
C ASN A 138 -22.65 -10.17 5.48
N VAL A 139 -23.38 -10.01 6.58
CA VAL A 139 -24.63 -9.26 6.60
C VAL A 139 -24.33 -7.78 6.35
N ALA A 140 -23.30 -7.25 7.00
CA ALA A 140 -22.87 -5.87 6.80
C ALA A 140 -22.50 -5.59 5.34
N TYR A 141 -21.73 -6.49 4.71
CA TYR A 141 -21.38 -6.38 3.29
C TYR A 141 -22.63 -6.40 2.39
N ASP A 142 -23.57 -7.32 2.61
CA ASP A 142 -24.77 -7.43 1.77
C ASP A 142 -25.66 -6.18 1.90
N VAL A 143 -25.79 -5.62 3.11
CA VAL A 143 -26.55 -4.38 3.34
C VAL A 143 -25.86 -3.18 2.67
N LEU A 144 -24.53 -3.07 2.76
CA LEU A 144 -23.78 -2.02 2.07
C LEU A 144 -23.92 -2.16 0.55
N VAL A 145 -23.84 -3.37 0.01
CA VAL A 145 -24.10 -3.64 -1.42
C VAL A 145 -25.53 -3.26 -1.81
N TYR A 146 -26.51 -3.53 -0.97
CA TYR A 146 -27.90 -3.10 -1.20
C TYR A 146 -28.05 -1.57 -1.21
N TYR A 147 -27.37 -0.87 -0.30
CA TYR A 147 -27.49 0.59 -0.17
C TYR A 147 -26.73 1.40 -1.20
N PHE A 148 -25.55 0.95 -1.62
CA PHE A 148 -24.67 1.67 -2.54
C PHE A 148 -24.65 1.06 -3.96
N GLY A 149 -25.13 -0.16 -4.13
CA GLY A 149 -25.14 -0.86 -5.42
C GLY A 149 -23.73 -1.27 -5.88
N THR A 150 -23.64 -1.76 -7.11
CA THR A 150 -22.39 -2.26 -7.71
C THR A 150 -21.90 -1.44 -8.89
N ASP A 151 -22.73 -0.58 -9.49
CA ASP A 151 -22.39 0.14 -10.73
C ASP A 151 -21.25 1.16 -10.54
N GLY A 152 -21.28 1.89 -9.41
CA GLY A 152 -20.22 2.82 -9.05
C GLY A 152 -18.90 2.10 -8.79
N PHE A 153 -18.94 1.01 -8.01
CA PHE A 153 -17.79 0.13 -7.78
C PHE A 153 -17.23 -0.41 -9.11
N ASN A 154 -18.07 -0.97 -9.98
CA ASN A 154 -17.65 -1.52 -11.27
C ASN A 154 -17.01 -0.46 -12.18
N SER A 155 -17.48 0.79 -12.10
CA SER A 155 -16.88 1.93 -12.81
C SER A 155 -15.52 2.29 -12.25
N MET A 156 -15.39 2.42 -10.92
CA MET A 156 -14.12 2.66 -10.23
C MET A 156 -13.08 1.61 -10.62
N MET A 157 -13.47 0.33 -10.61
CA MET A 157 -12.56 -0.77 -10.93
C MET A 157 -12.08 -0.74 -12.38
N LYS A 158 -12.97 -0.41 -13.31
CA LYS A 158 -12.62 -0.22 -14.72
C LYS A 158 -11.68 0.97 -14.93
N GLU A 159 -11.89 2.07 -14.21
CA GLU A 159 -11.03 3.26 -14.26
C GLU A 159 -9.63 2.98 -13.74
N TRP A 160 -9.51 2.12 -12.73
CA TRP A 160 -8.23 1.63 -12.21
C TRP A 160 -7.57 0.57 -13.11
N GLY A 161 -8.24 0.16 -14.19
CA GLY A 161 -7.70 -0.79 -15.17
C GLY A 161 -7.89 -2.27 -14.80
N TYR A 162 -8.74 -2.59 -13.83
CA TYR A 162 -9.02 -3.96 -13.41
C TYR A 162 -10.32 -4.49 -14.02
N ASP A 163 -10.29 -5.73 -14.49
CA ASP A 163 -11.47 -6.46 -14.98
C ASP A 163 -12.13 -7.27 -13.86
N VAL A 164 -12.63 -6.57 -12.84
CA VAL A 164 -13.41 -7.16 -11.74
C VAL A 164 -14.79 -6.51 -11.69
N ARG A 165 -15.81 -7.33 -11.45
CA ARG A 165 -17.21 -6.87 -11.42
C ARG A 165 -18.01 -7.57 -10.33
N LEU A 166 -18.88 -6.80 -9.69
CA LEU A 166 -19.92 -7.28 -8.79
C LEU A 166 -21.30 -7.12 -9.45
N GLY A 167 -22.26 -7.92 -8.98
CA GLY A 167 -23.65 -7.92 -9.45
C GLY A 167 -23.88 -8.84 -10.65
N THR A 168 -25.13 -9.19 -10.93
CA THR A 168 -25.50 -10.19 -11.94
C THR A 168 -24.99 -9.82 -13.34
N PRO A 169 -24.33 -10.72 -14.09
CA PRO A 169 -24.14 -12.16 -13.82
C PRO A 169 -22.87 -12.52 -13.01
N SER A 170 -22.10 -11.55 -12.53
CA SER A 170 -20.87 -11.78 -11.76
C SER A 170 -21.15 -12.31 -10.35
N PRO A 171 -20.22 -13.12 -9.80
CA PRO A 171 -20.38 -13.69 -8.46
C PRO A 171 -20.20 -12.64 -7.36
N ARG A 172 -20.70 -12.94 -6.15
CA ARG A 172 -20.49 -12.16 -4.92
C ARG A 172 -19.01 -12.04 -4.52
N TRP A 173 -18.26 -13.08 -4.85
CA TRP A 173 -16.83 -13.24 -4.61
C TRP A 173 -16.14 -13.43 -5.98
N PRO A 174 -15.74 -12.34 -6.65
CA PRO A 174 -15.06 -12.43 -7.94
C PRO A 174 -13.59 -12.83 -7.75
N ASP A 175 -12.92 -13.16 -8.84
CA ASP A 175 -11.46 -13.32 -8.82
C ASP A 175 -10.79 -11.93 -8.76
N ILE A 176 -9.68 -11.84 -8.02
CA ILE A 176 -8.90 -10.62 -7.78
C ILE A 176 -7.39 -10.93 -7.84
N THR A 177 -6.55 -9.90 -7.95
CA THR A 177 -5.07 -10.01 -7.97
C THR A 177 -4.43 -9.25 -6.80
N ALA A 178 -3.17 -9.53 -6.46
CA ALA A 178 -2.45 -8.74 -5.45
C ALA A 178 -2.30 -7.27 -5.86
N LEU A 179 -2.13 -6.94 -7.14
CA LEU A 179 -2.02 -5.55 -7.58
C LEU A 179 -3.29 -4.75 -7.28
N TYR A 180 -4.46 -5.35 -7.52
CA TYR A 180 -5.74 -4.76 -7.15
C TYR A 180 -5.82 -4.52 -5.62
N MET A 181 -5.42 -5.51 -4.84
CA MET A 181 -5.40 -5.41 -3.39
C MET A 181 -4.43 -4.34 -2.87
N TYR A 182 -3.25 -4.25 -3.49
CA TYR A 182 -2.26 -3.22 -3.24
C TYR A 182 -2.83 -1.83 -3.47
N ASP A 183 -3.43 -1.55 -4.63
CA ASP A 183 -3.99 -0.24 -4.92
C ASP A 183 -5.13 0.11 -3.96
N SER A 184 -5.96 -0.87 -3.61
CA SER A 184 -7.07 -0.68 -2.66
C SER A 184 -6.59 -0.34 -1.25
N MET A 185 -5.59 -1.07 -0.75
CA MET A 185 -5.00 -0.80 0.56
C MET A 185 -4.22 0.53 0.58
N LYS A 186 -3.54 0.85 -0.53
CA LYS A 186 -2.85 2.13 -0.71
C LYS A 186 -3.83 3.31 -0.64
N GLU A 187 -4.96 3.23 -1.32
CA GLU A 187 -6.01 4.25 -1.27
C GLU A 187 -6.55 4.43 0.14
N MET A 188 -6.84 3.33 0.85
CA MET A 188 -7.21 3.39 2.27
C MET A 188 -6.15 4.12 3.12
N ALA A 189 -4.88 3.80 2.93
CA ALA A 189 -3.79 4.40 3.69
C ALA A 189 -3.56 5.88 3.36
N LEU A 190 -3.78 6.29 2.11
CA LEU A 190 -3.67 7.69 1.68
C LEU A 190 -4.77 8.55 2.29
N HIS A 191 -5.99 7.99 2.37
CA HIS A 191 -7.17 8.70 2.85
C HIS A 191 -7.53 8.41 4.31
N ALA A 192 -6.70 7.68 5.06
CA ALA A 192 -6.97 7.24 6.44
C ALA A 192 -7.42 8.35 7.42
N LYS A 193 -7.14 9.62 7.11
CA LYS A 193 -7.51 10.79 7.93
C LYS A 193 -8.53 11.72 7.26
N ASP A 194 -9.05 11.36 6.10
CA ASP A 194 -9.91 12.20 5.28
C ASP A 194 -11.37 12.06 5.73
N GLY A 195 -11.69 12.70 6.86
CA GLY A 195 -13.05 12.67 7.40
C GLY A 195 -13.46 11.32 8.00
N GLU A 196 -14.71 11.27 8.45
CA GLU A 196 -15.19 10.22 9.35
C GLU A 196 -15.34 8.85 8.68
N ALA A 197 -15.68 8.81 7.38
CA ALA A 197 -15.89 7.55 6.66
C ALA A 197 -14.57 6.77 6.52
N TRP A 198 -13.54 7.43 6.00
CA TRP A 198 -12.22 6.83 5.83
C TRP A 198 -11.56 6.51 7.17
N LYS A 199 -11.71 7.38 8.18
CA LYS A 199 -11.24 7.09 9.53
C LYS A 199 -11.90 5.85 10.11
N THR A 200 -13.23 5.70 9.96
CA THR A 200 -13.97 4.51 10.41
C THR A 200 -13.44 3.25 9.73
N ALA A 201 -13.26 3.28 8.40
CA ALA A 201 -12.72 2.15 7.66
C ALA A 201 -11.28 1.80 8.08
N TRP A 202 -10.42 2.80 8.26
CA TRP A 202 -9.05 2.61 8.69
C TRP A 202 -8.96 2.00 10.08
N ASP A 203 -9.69 2.56 11.05
CA ASP A 203 -9.74 2.05 12.42
C ASP A 203 -10.27 0.59 12.48
N ALA A 204 -11.19 0.24 11.56
CA ALA A 204 -11.68 -1.12 11.39
C ALA A 204 -10.61 -2.09 10.86
N LEU A 205 -9.84 -1.67 9.84
CA LEU A 205 -8.71 -2.44 9.32
C LEU A 205 -7.60 -2.63 10.35
N CYS A 206 -7.25 -1.57 11.11
CA CYS A 206 -6.25 -1.62 12.18
C CYS A 206 -6.61 -2.60 13.29
N GLY A 207 -7.90 -2.79 13.57
CA GLY A 207 -8.37 -3.75 14.56
C GLY A 207 -9.12 -4.95 13.98
N SER A 208 -8.91 -5.29 12.70
CA SER A 208 -9.49 -6.48 12.08
C SER A 208 -9.12 -7.74 12.83
N THR A 209 -10.08 -8.64 13.03
CA THR A 209 -9.86 -9.94 13.67
C THR A 209 -9.26 -10.92 12.66
N ASP A 210 -8.55 -11.96 13.10
CA ASP A 210 -8.10 -13.07 12.23
C ASP A 210 -7.01 -12.70 11.19
N ILE A 211 -6.20 -11.69 11.51
CA ILE A 211 -5.01 -11.30 10.74
C ILE A 211 -3.81 -12.10 11.26
N VAL A 212 -3.34 -13.06 10.46
CA VAL A 212 -2.23 -13.95 10.83
C VAL A 212 -0.92 -13.16 10.89
N SER A 213 -0.67 -12.30 9.89
CA SER A 213 0.61 -11.59 9.80
C SER A 213 0.83 -10.56 10.91
N ARG A 214 -0.22 -10.09 11.60
CA ARG A 214 -0.14 -8.95 12.52
C ARG A 214 0.86 -9.16 13.65
N SER A 215 0.92 -10.38 14.20
CA SER A 215 1.85 -10.71 15.28
C SER A 215 3.31 -10.61 14.86
N VAL A 216 3.59 -10.81 13.57
CA VAL A 216 4.93 -10.73 12.98
C VAL A 216 5.24 -9.30 12.54
N LEU A 217 4.31 -8.63 11.85
CA LEU A 217 4.55 -7.34 11.19
C LEU A 217 4.48 -6.13 12.13
N SER A 218 3.73 -6.23 13.23
CA SER A 218 3.59 -5.09 14.15
C SER A 218 4.83 -4.89 15.01
N ASP A 219 5.47 -5.99 15.48
CA ASP A 219 6.58 -6.01 16.47
C ASP A 219 6.41 -4.99 17.62
N GLY A 220 5.17 -4.65 17.99
CA GLY A 220 4.81 -3.64 18.99
C GLY A 220 5.16 -2.18 18.65
N LYS A 221 5.63 -1.88 17.43
CA LYS A 221 6.06 -0.54 16.98
C LYS A 221 5.28 -0.03 15.78
N ASN A 222 4.96 -0.92 14.85
CA ASN A 222 4.28 -0.59 13.61
C ASN A 222 2.78 -0.81 13.76
N GLU A 223 1.99 0.18 13.34
CA GLU A 223 0.57 -0.02 13.05
C GLU A 223 0.41 -0.96 11.85
N VAL A 224 -0.51 -1.91 11.96
CA VAL A 224 -0.86 -2.87 10.91
C VAL A 224 -2.36 -2.79 10.63
N ALA A 225 -2.71 -2.23 9.47
CA ALA A 225 -4.08 -2.20 8.96
C ALA A 225 -4.24 -3.33 7.96
N ALA A 226 -5.21 -4.22 8.14
CA ALA A 226 -5.28 -5.44 7.35
C ALA A 226 -6.70 -5.91 7.09
N LYS A 227 -6.88 -6.60 5.97
CA LYS A 227 -8.10 -7.36 5.65
C LYS A 227 -7.72 -8.76 5.24
N TYR A 228 -8.41 -9.75 5.78
CA TYR A 228 -8.31 -11.15 5.34
C TYR A 228 -9.50 -11.57 4.46
N GLY A 229 -9.33 -12.66 3.72
CA GLY A 229 -10.39 -13.36 3.01
C GLY A 229 -10.22 -14.86 3.20
N GLN A 230 -11.26 -15.53 3.71
CA GLN A 230 -11.23 -16.98 3.92
C GLN A 230 -12.50 -17.61 3.35
N PHE A 231 -12.33 -18.74 2.66
CA PHE A 231 -13.44 -19.56 2.19
C PHE A 231 -12.96 -20.96 1.79
N GLN A 232 -13.46 -22.01 2.44
CA GLN A 232 -13.14 -23.40 2.10
C GLN A 232 -11.63 -23.67 2.09
N TYR A 233 -11.04 -23.71 0.89
CA TYR A 233 -9.65 -24.08 0.65
C TYR A 233 -8.75 -22.86 0.39
N VAL A 234 -9.23 -21.62 0.63
CA VAL A 234 -8.42 -20.40 0.47
C VAL A 234 -8.35 -19.56 1.73
N TYR A 235 -7.17 -19.01 1.98
CA TYR A 235 -6.92 -17.92 2.92
C TYR A 235 -6.05 -16.85 2.26
N HIS A 236 -6.46 -15.61 2.33
CA HIS A 236 -5.79 -14.46 1.74
C HIS A 236 -5.71 -13.33 2.75
N GLU A 237 -4.69 -12.50 2.66
CA GLU A 237 -4.50 -11.35 3.52
C GLU A 237 -3.84 -10.21 2.76
N CYS A 238 -4.30 -8.98 2.99
CA CYS A 238 -3.65 -7.77 2.51
C CYS A 238 -3.45 -6.82 3.70
N SER A 239 -2.21 -6.46 3.95
CA SER A 239 -1.76 -5.81 5.18
C SER A 239 -0.88 -4.61 4.84
N TYR A 240 -1.34 -3.43 5.23
CA TYR A 240 -0.50 -2.24 5.32
C TYR A 240 0.31 -2.27 6.61
N VAL A 241 1.59 -1.96 6.51
CA VAL A 241 2.51 -1.85 7.64
C VAL A 241 3.11 -0.46 7.65
N SER A 242 2.89 0.27 8.75
CA SER A 242 3.53 1.57 8.97
C SER A 242 5.02 1.42 9.30
N GLY A 243 5.79 2.48 9.15
CA GLY A 243 7.21 2.51 9.52
C GLY A 243 7.95 3.57 8.73
N ASP A 244 9.28 3.58 8.81
CA ASP A 244 10.12 4.48 8.02
C ASP A 244 10.00 4.22 6.52
N VAL A 245 9.80 2.95 6.15
CA VAL A 245 9.40 2.52 4.81
C VAL A 245 8.04 1.86 4.93
N PRO A 246 6.93 2.61 4.81
CA PRO A 246 5.61 2.00 4.84
C PRO A 246 5.42 1.14 3.59
N TYR A 247 4.85 -0.06 3.77
CA TYR A 247 4.66 -1.04 2.71
C TYR A 247 3.35 -1.79 2.85
N ILE A 248 2.97 -2.48 1.79
CA ILE A 248 1.82 -3.36 1.72
C ILE A 248 2.34 -4.75 1.41
N PHE A 249 1.97 -5.69 2.28
CA PHE A 249 2.18 -7.12 2.15
C PHE A 249 0.86 -7.77 1.77
N THR A 250 0.84 -8.48 0.64
CA THR A 250 -0.33 -9.25 0.20
C THR A 250 0.07 -10.70 0.03
N VAL A 251 -0.73 -11.61 0.57
CA VAL A 251 -0.54 -13.06 0.43
C VAL A 251 -1.86 -13.71 0.04
N PHE A 252 -1.82 -14.56 -0.97
CA PHE A 252 -2.89 -15.49 -1.28
C PHE A 252 -2.39 -16.92 -1.09
N THR A 253 -3.19 -17.76 -0.45
CA THR A 253 -2.95 -19.19 -0.34
C THR A 253 -4.19 -19.96 -0.79
N LYS A 254 -3.96 -21.05 -1.50
CA LYS A 254 -5.01 -21.95 -1.99
C LYS A 254 -4.54 -23.40 -1.84
N ALA A 255 -5.23 -24.16 -1.00
CA ALA A 255 -4.93 -25.56 -0.83
C ALA A 255 -5.15 -26.36 -2.13
N THR A 256 -4.32 -27.38 -2.34
CA THR A 256 -4.46 -28.30 -3.46
C THR A 256 -5.72 -29.18 -3.29
N HIS A 257 -6.42 -29.46 -4.39
CA HIS A 257 -7.68 -30.21 -4.36
C HIS A 257 -7.50 -31.61 -3.74
N GLY A 258 -8.27 -31.94 -2.70
CA GLY A 258 -8.39 -33.30 -2.15
C GLY A 258 -7.76 -33.54 -0.77
N THR A 259 -7.08 -32.56 -0.18
CA THR A 259 -6.42 -32.71 1.14
C THR A 259 -7.21 -32.12 2.30
N TYR A 260 -8.06 -31.11 2.06
CA TYR A 260 -8.82 -30.45 3.12
C TYR A 260 -10.30 -30.82 3.08
N VAL A 261 -10.72 -31.50 4.15
CA VAL A 261 -12.12 -31.87 4.44
C VAL A 261 -12.77 -30.89 5.43
N ASP A 262 -11.98 -30.02 6.06
CA ASP A 262 -12.44 -28.94 6.92
C ASP A 262 -12.83 -27.70 6.08
N GLU A 263 -13.94 -27.05 6.47
CA GLU A 263 -14.54 -25.95 5.71
C GLU A 263 -13.73 -24.64 5.72
N ASP A 264 -12.60 -24.58 6.43
CA ASP A 264 -11.90 -23.33 6.78
C ASP A 264 -10.36 -23.48 6.78
N PHE A 265 -9.74 -23.64 5.61
CA PHE A 265 -8.28 -23.70 5.43
C PHE A 265 -7.61 -22.38 5.83
N ILE A 266 -6.56 -22.47 6.65
CA ILE A 266 -5.57 -21.42 6.93
C ILE A 266 -4.22 -22.10 7.13
N ASP A 267 -3.21 -21.72 6.34
CA ASP A 267 -1.82 -22.12 6.62
C ASP A 267 -1.11 -20.99 7.38
N GLU A 268 -1.34 -20.94 8.70
CA GLU A 268 -0.83 -19.88 9.56
C GLU A 268 0.70 -19.83 9.60
N ASP A 269 1.35 -21.00 9.54
CA ASP A 269 2.81 -21.13 9.53
C ASP A 269 3.39 -20.55 8.23
N PHE A 270 2.78 -20.87 7.09
CA PHE A 270 3.19 -20.28 5.82
C PHE A 270 3.03 -18.75 5.82
N VAL A 271 1.85 -18.24 6.19
CA VAL A 271 1.57 -16.80 6.17
C VAL A 271 2.48 -16.04 7.14
N SER A 272 2.72 -16.58 8.35
CA SER A 272 3.60 -15.96 9.33
C SER A 272 5.05 -15.91 8.86
N LYS A 273 5.55 -16.99 8.24
CA LYS A 273 6.90 -17.03 7.66
C LYS A 273 7.05 -16.09 6.47
N ALA A 274 6.08 -16.05 5.56
CA ALA A 274 6.05 -15.10 4.45
C ALA A 274 6.09 -13.65 4.96
N ALA A 275 5.31 -13.33 5.99
CA ALA A 275 5.33 -12.01 6.63
C ALA A 275 6.70 -11.67 7.24
N GLY A 276 7.37 -12.63 7.88
CA GLY A 276 8.71 -12.43 8.43
C GLY A 276 9.77 -12.18 7.35
N LEU A 277 9.72 -12.93 6.25
CA LEU A 277 10.59 -12.71 5.09
C LEU A 277 10.32 -11.34 4.43
N ALA A 278 9.06 -10.92 4.37
CA ALA A 278 8.69 -9.58 3.90
C ALA A 278 9.32 -8.46 4.76
N GLU A 279 9.31 -8.63 6.09
CA GLU A 279 9.93 -7.67 7.01
C GLU A 279 11.45 -7.58 6.79
N ASN A 280 12.12 -8.71 6.54
CA ASN A 280 13.55 -8.74 6.22
C ASN A 280 13.85 -8.02 4.90
N ILE A 281 13.08 -8.28 3.85
CA ILE A 281 13.21 -7.60 2.55
C ILE A 281 13.07 -6.08 2.72
N VAL A 282 12.07 -5.62 3.48
CA VAL A 282 11.86 -4.18 3.72
C VAL A 282 12.99 -3.57 4.55
N LYS A 283 13.52 -4.29 5.55
CA LYS A 283 14.69 -3.84 6.34
C LYS A 283 15.92 -3.66 5.47
N GLU A 284 16.19 -4.60 4.57
CA GLU A 284 17.32 -4.49 3.65
C GLU A 284 17.13 -3.38 2.63
N TYR A 285 15.95 -3.29 2.03
CA TYR A 285 15.60 -2.19 1.15
C TYR A 285 15.82 -0.83 1.83
N LYS A 286 15.38 -0.69 3.09
CA LYS A 286 15.61 0.52 3.89
C LYS A 286 17.10 0.78 4.12
N ALA A 287 17.88 -0.25 4.44
CA ALA A 287 19.32 -0.12 4.66
C ALA A 287 20.09 0.28 3.39
N ALA A 288 19.54 -0.05 2.22
CA ALA A 288 20.07 0.34 0.91
C ALA A 288 19.55 1.71 0.41
N LEU A 289 18.65 2.37 1.15
CA LEU A 289 18.20 3.71 0.77
C LEU A 289 19.31 4.74 1.04
N PRO A 290 19.53 5.70 0.10
CA PRO A 290 20.47 6.79 0.31
C PRO A 290 20.11 7.58 1.58
N VAL A 291 21.12 7.83 2.42
CA VAL A 291 20.96 8.65 3.61
C VAL A 291 21.12 10.11 3.22
N TYR A 292 20.01 10.80 2.96
CA TYR A 292 20.05 12.21 2.57
C TYR A 292 20.79 13.07 3.62
N GLY A 293 21.84 13.76 3.18
CA GLY A 293 22.77 14.51 4.02
C GLY A 293 24.06 13.78 4.38
N ASP A 294 24.21 12.50 4.04
CA ASP A 294 25.46 11.73 4.11
C ASP A 294 26.17 11.85 2.76
N ILE A 295 27.04 12.86 2.65
CA ILE A 295 27.67 13.30 1.41
C ILE A 295 28.93 12.50 1.10
N ASN A 296 29.60 11.99 2.14
CA ASN A 296 30.79 11.16 2.02
C ASN A 296 30.47 9.65 1.94
N ALA A 297 29.19 9.27 2.10
CA ALA A 297 28.69 7.89 2.10
C ALA A 297 29.33 7.01 3.19
N ASP A 298 29.57 7.59 4.38
CA ASP A 298 30.10 6.86 5.54
C ASP A 298 29.01 6.22 6.42
N GLY A 299 27.74 6.42 6.05
CA GLY A 299 26.55 5.95 6.74
C GLY A 299 25.97 6.95 7.75
N ASN A 300 26.60 8.11 7.98
CA ASN A 300 26.20 9.05 9.02
C ASN A 300 26.21 10.51 8.56
N VAL A 301 25.05 11.19 8.68
CA VAL A 301 25.01 12.66 8.57
C VAL A 301 25.80 13.33 9.71
N SER A 302 26.94 13.92 9.38
CA SER A 302 27.96 14.46 10.29
C SER A 302 28.47 15.86 9.89
N ALA A 303 29.40 16.40 10.67
CA ALA A 303 30.07 17.67 10.34
C ALA A 303 31.00 17.54 9.11
N GLU A 304 31.46 16.33 8.79
CA GLU A 304 32.31 16.10 7.61
C GLU A 304 31.53 16.29 6.32
N ASP A 305 30.28 15.84 6.30
CA ASP A 305 29.32 16.04 5.21
C ASP A 305 29.03 17.51 4.96
N LEU A 306 28.78 18.25 6.04
CA LEU A 306 28.56 19.68 5.98
C LEU A 306 29.77 20.39 5.36
N VAL A 307 30.99 20.03 5.77
CA VAL A 307 32.22 20.59 5.20
C VAL A 307 32.41 20.19 3.73
N MET A 308 32.09 18.94 3.37
CA MET A 308 32.22 18.42 2.00
C MET A 308 31.27 19.15 1.04
N LEU A 309 30.00 19.30 1.43
CA LEU A 309 29.03 20.07 0.67
C LEU A 309 29.41 21.55 0.61
N GLY A 310 29.90 22.13 1.71
CA GLY A 310 30.34 23.52 1.75
C GLY A 310 31.50 23.80 0.78
N LYS A 311 32.47 22.89 0.70
CA LYS A 311 33.57 22.98 -0.27
C LYS A 311 33.07 22.87 -1.71
N TYR A 312 32.13 21.97 -1.99
CA TYR A 312 31.53 21.81 -3.32
C TYR A 312 30.88 23.13 -3.78
N LEU A 313 30.06 23.74 -2.92
CA LEU A 313 29.36 24.99 -3.21
C LEU A 313 30.31 26.18 -3.41
N LEU A 314 31.44 26.22 -2.69
CA LEU A 314 32.42 27.31 -2.75
C LEU A 314 33.41 27.17 -3.92
N MET A 315 33.86 25.95 -4.22
CA MET A 315 34.95 25.72 -5.18
C MET A 315 34.45 25.46 -6.61
N ARG A 316 33.15 25.17 -6.79
CA ARG A 316 32.42 24.96 -8.07
C ARG A 316 32.97 23.92 -9.05
N GLU A 317 34.17 23.36 -8.87
CA GLU A 317 34.69 22.28 -9.71
C GLU A 317 35.58 21.31 -8.88
N ASN A 318 35.42 20.00 -9.13
CA ASN A 318 36.24 18.85 -8.68
C ASN A 318 35.93 18.10 -7.37
N ILE A 319 34.76 18.29 -6.73
CA ILE A 319 34.32 17.33 -5.69
C ILE A 319 33.27 16.40 -6.31
N SER A 320 33.66 15.13 -6.49
CA SER A 320 32.71 14.07 -6.79
C SER A 320 32.11 13.57 -5.49
N PHE A 321 30.79 13.48 -5.43
CA PHE A 321 30.10 12.77 -4.37
C PHE A 321 30.03 11.28 -4.75
N PRO A 322 30.24 10.35 -3.80
CA PRO A 322 29.96 8.92 -4.04
C PRO A 322 28.51 8.70 -4.48
N GLU A 323 27.57 9.37 -3.81
CA GLU A 323 26.13 9.35 -4.09
C GLU A 323 25.58 10.77 -4.22
N PRO A 324 25.64 11.40 -5.40
CA PRO A 324 25.27 12.81 -5.59
C PRO A 324 23.85 13.17 -5.14
N GLU A 325 22.91 12.22 -5.20
CA GLU A 325 21.52 12.39 -4.76
C GLU A 325 21.38 12.68 -3.26
N THR A 326 22.31 12.20 -2.43
CA THR A 326 22.31 12.45 -0.97
C THR A 326 22.56 13.92 -0.64
N ALA A 327 23.17 14.66 -1.58
CA ALA A 327 23.46 16.08 -1.44
C ALA A 327 22.26 17.00 -1.73
N ASP A 328 21.23 16.49 -2.39
CA ASP A 328 19.94 17.18 -2.58
C ASP A 328 19.00 16.82 -1.42
N VAL A 329 19.33 17.31 -0.22
CA VAL A 329 18.66 16.93 1.04
C VAL A 329 17.20 17.40 1.06
N ASN A 330 16.88 18.51 0.38
CA ASN A 330 15.51 19.01 0.30
C ASN A 330 14.71 18.42 -0.88
N ARG A 331 15.36 17.66 -1.77
CA ARG A 331 14.78 16.97 -2.94
C ARG A 331 14.15 17.93 -3.94
N ASP A 332 14.76 19.10 -4.14
CA ASP A 332 14.32 20.10 -5.13
C ASP A 332 15.01 19.94 -6.49
N GLY A 333 15.91 18.96 -6.62
CA GLY A 333 16.67 18.65 -7.83
C GLY A 333 17.92 19.51 -7.99
N CYS A 334 18.24 20.38 -7.04
CA CYS A 334 19.36 21.33 -7.13
C CYS A 334 20.23 21.33 -5.87
N ILE A 335 21.43 20.77 -5.95
CA ILE A 335 22.40 20.81 -4.84
C ILE A 335 22.88 22.25 -4.61
N ASN A 336 22.42 22.88 -3.53
CA ASN A 336 22.68 24.29 -3.25
C ASN A 336 22.81 24.62 -1.75
N VAL A 337 22.86 25.92 -1.42
CA VAL A 337 23.03 26.38 -0.03
C VAL A 337 21.87 25.97 0.90
N LEU A 338 20.68 25.72 0.35
CA LEU A 338 19.53 25.25 1.12
C LEU A 338 19.76 23.83 1.67
N ASP A 339 20.39 22.95 0.90
CA ASP A 339 20.78 21.61 1.35
C ASP A 339 21.83 21.67 2.45
N HIS A 340 22.81 22.54 2.30
CA HIS A 340 23.83 22.80 3.31
C HIS A 340 23.22 23.29 4.64
N LEU A 341 22.23 24.18 4.57
CA LEU A 341 21.49 24.62 5.76
C LEU A 341 20.64 23.49 6.37
N ARG A 342 20.12 22.57 5.54
CA ARG A 342 19.36 21.40 5.98
C ARG A 342 20.23 20.44 6.77
N ILE A 343 21.42 20.10 6.27
CA ILE A 343 22.41 19.27 6.99
C ILE A 343 22.80 19.95 8.31
N MET A 344 23.11 21.25 8.29
CA MET A 344 23.42 21.99 9.52
C MET A 344 22.28 21.90 10.55
N LYS A 345 21.03 22.02 10.10
CA LYS A 345 19.85 21.86 10.94
C LYS A 345 19.78 20.44 11.52
N MET A 346 19.98 19.40 10.71
CA MET A 346 19.98 18.01 11.17
C MET A 346 21.01 17.75 12.27
N LEU A 347 22.19 18.37 12.18
CA LEU A 347 23.24 18.26 13.22
C LEU A 347 22.89 18.99 14.51
N ILE A 348 22.24 20.16 14.43
CA ILE A 348 21.88 20.96 15.60
C ILE A 348 20.75 20.30 16.42
N PHE A 349 19.77 19.71 15.74
CA PHE A 349 18.58 19.11 16.38
C PHE A 349 18.72 17.60 16.65
N LYS A 350 19.90 17.01 16.46
CA LYS A 350 20.23 15.63 16.84
C LYS A 350 20.47 15.44 18.35
N ASN A 351 20.34 16.50 19.16
CA ASN A 351 20.49 16.50 20.63
C ASN A 351 19.18 16.70 21.37
#